data_AF-A0A1Y3QWU8-F1
#
_entry.id   AF-A0A1Y3QWU8-F1
#
_cell.length_a   1.000
_cell.length_b   1.000
_cell.length_c   1.000
_cell.angle_alpha   90.00
_cell.angle_beta   90.00
_cell.angle_gamma   90.00
#
_symmetry.space_group_name_H-M   'P 1'
#
loop_
_entity.id
_entity.type
_entity.pdbx_description
1 polymer ?
#
loop_
_entity_poly.entity_id
_entity_poly.type
_entity_poly.pdbx_seq_one_letter_code
_entity_poly.pdbx_strand_id
1 'polypeptide(L)'
;MDFLTDWLTGWLKDLLIDGIMGNLGGLFDNVNASVGDVAAQVGTTPAAWNAGVFSLIQQLSETVILPIAGMVLTFVATYELIQMLLEKNNMHEVDVANIYKWMFKTAIAILILSNTFNIVMAVFDVSQSVISSASGLIQGSTDISADMLANLETTLEGMGVGELLGLFMQSILIQVCMFALNIIIFVIVYGRMLEIYLMTSLAPIPVATLSNRELGSMGQNYIKSLFAVGFQGLLILVCVTIYAVLVQGIATSGDPIGAVWGAMGYTVLLCFMLFKTGSIAKSIFGAH
;
A
#
# COMPACT_ATOMS: atom_id res chain seq x y z
N MET A 1 4.07 46.18 -40.39
CA MET A 1 4.17 44.72 -40.26
C MET A 1 4.57 44.35 -38.84
N ASP A 2 5.58 45.01 -38.25
CA ASP A 2 5.99 44.80 -36.85
C ASP A 2 4.86 44.89 -35.81
N PHE A 3 3.98 45.90 -35.87
CA PHE A 3 2.88 46.03 -34.90
C PHE A 3 1.96 44.79 -34.83
N LEU A 4 1.64 44.17 -35.98
CA LEU A 4 0.79 42.98 -36.00
C LEU A 4 1.55 41.74 -35.51
N THR A 5 2.84 41.64 -35.84
CA THR A 5 3.68 40.52 -35.40
C THR A 5 3.92 40.58 -33.89
N ASP A 6 4.20 41.77 -33.34
CA ASP A 6 4.42 41.97 -31.90
C ASP A 6 3.14 41.75 -31.10
N TRP A 7 1.99 42.27 -31.59
CA TRP A 7 0.69 42.03 -30.96
C TRP A 7 0.32 40.55 -30.95
N LEU A 8 0.54 39.85 -32.07
CA LEU A 8 0.23 38.41 -32.19
C LEU A 8 1.19 37.54 -31.37
N THR A 9 2.45 37.97 -31.24
CA THR A 9 3.47 37.29 -30.40
C THR A 9 3.14 37.46 -28.92
N GLY A 10 2.75 38.65 -28.48
CA GLY A 10 2.30 38.90 -27.10
C GLY A 10 1.05 38.09 -26.76
N TRP A 11 0.02 38.18 -27.61
CA TRP A 11 -1.22 37.40 -27.43
C TRP A 11 -0.96 35.89 -27.36
N LEU A 12 -0.11 35.35 -28.23
CA LEU A 12 0.24 33.93 -28.22
C LEU A 12 1.03 33.54 -26.97
N LYS A 13 1.91 34.43 -26.48
CA LYS A 13 2.70 34.21 -25.28
C LYS A 13 1.80 34.10 -24.05
N ASP A 14 0.88 35.05 -23.88
CA ASP A 14 -0.06 35.06 -22.77
C ASP A 14 -0.94 33.80 -22.77
N LEU A 15 -1.46 33.42 -23.95
CA LEU A 15 -2.27 32.20 -24.10
C LEU A 15 -1.50 30.92 -23.75
N LEU A 16 -0.21 30.84 -24.11
CA LEU A 16 0.62 29.68 -23.78
C LEU A 16 0.96 29.64 -22.29
N ILE A 17 1.26 30.77 -21.66
CA ILE A 17 1.54 30.86 -20.22
C ILE A 17 0.30 30.43 -19.44
N ASP A 18 -0.88 30.98 -19.76
CA ASP A 18 -2.15 30.61 -19.15
C ASP A 18 -2.44 29.11 -19.29
N GLY A 19 -2.21 28.55 -20.48
CA GLY A 19 -2.40 27.12 -20.74
C GLY A 19 -1.45 26.23 -19.94
N ILE A 20 -0.17 26.60 -19.84
CA ILE A 20 0.83 25.84 -19.06
C ILE A 20 0.52 25.94 -17.57
N MET A 21 0.21 27.14 -17.07
CA MET A 21 -0.16 27.37 -15.67
C MET A 21 -1.43 26.61 -15.30
N GLY A 22 -2.44 26.57 -16.18
CA GLY A 22 -3.63 25.75 -15.99
C GLY A 22 -3.33 24.25 -15.96
N ASN A 23 -2.47 23.77 -16.85
CA ASN A 23 -2.10 22.35 -16.90
C ASN A 23 -1.26 21.92 -15.68
N LEU A 24 -0.30 22.75 -15.24
CA LEU A 24 0.54 22.49 -14.06
C LEU A 24 -0.25 22.67 -12.76
N GLY A 25 -1.09 23.68 -12.63
CA GLY A 25 -2.01 23.83 -11.50
C GLY A 25 -2.92 22.61 -11.35
N GLY A 26 -3.55 22.19 -12.45
CA GLY A 26 -4.37 20.98 -12.47
C GLY A 26 -3.57 19.71 -12.13
N LEU A 27 -2.29 19.63 -12.50
CA LEU A 27 -1.42 18.53 -12.07
C LEU A 27 -1.27 18.49 -10.56
N PHE A 28 -0.91 19.61 -9.94
CA PHE A 28 -0.71 19.69 -8.50
C PHE A 28 -1.97 19.38 -7.71
N ASP A 29 -3.12 19.89 -8.15
CA ASP A 29 -4.42 19.58 -7.56
C ASP A 29 -4.75 18.10 -7.67
N ASN A 30 -4.51 17.48 -8.83
CA ASN A 30 -4.74 16.04 -9.04
C ASN A 30 -3.80 15.16 -8.19
N VAL A 31 -2.54 15.57 -8.01
CA VAL A 31 -1.59 14.84 -7.16
C VAL A 31 -2.02 14.93 -5.71
N ASN A 32 -2.39 16.12 -5.22
CA ASN A 32 -2.87 16.30 -3.85
C ASN A 32 -4.18 15.54 -3.59
N ALA A 33 -5.12 15.58 -4.53
CA ALA A 33 -6.34 14.77 -4.48
C ALA A 33 -6.01 13.27 -4.43
N SER A 34 -5.10 12.80 -5.29
CA SER A 34 -4.67 11.39 -5.31
C SER A 34 -4.00 10.97 -4.00
N VAL A 35 -3.17 11.82 -3.38
CA VAL A 35 -2.57 11.57 -2.06
C VAL A 35 -3.65 11.44 -0.99
N GLY A 36 -4.62 12.35 -0.99
CA GLY A 36 -5.77 12.33 -0.07
C GLY A 36 -6.62 11.07 -0.23
N ASP A 37 -6.96 10.72 -1.47
CA ASP A 37 -7.73 9.53 -1.80
C ASP A 37 -7.00 8.25 -1.41
N VAL A 38 -5.70 8.14 -1.71
CA VAL A 38 -4.88 6.99 -1.31
C VAL A 38 -4.84 6.88 0.21
N ALA A 39 -4.63 7.98 0.93
CA ALA A 39 -4.61 7.98 2.38
C ALA A 39 -5.95 7.51 2.96
N ALA A 40 -7.07 7.99 2.41
CA ALA A 40 -8.40 7.57 2.83
C ALA A 40 -8.61 6.07 2.55
N GLN A 41 -8.36 5.61 1.33
CA GLN A 41 -8.61 4.24 0.89
C GLN A 41 -7.73 3.23 1.62
N VAL A 42 -6.43 3.51 1.75
CA VAL A 42 -5.48 2.62 2.41
C VAL A 42 -5.71 2.53 3.92
N GLY A 43 -6.27 3.59 4.52
CA GLY A 43 -6.68 3.65 5.91
C GLY A 43 -8.02 2.97 6.22
N THR A 44 -8.80 2.54 5.22
CA THR A 44 -10.10 1.88 5.46
C THR A 44 -9.95 0.46 6.01
N THR A 45 -10.77 0.11 7.01
CA THR A 45 -10.82 -1.25 7.57
C THR A 45 -11.42 -2.24 6.56
N PRO A 46 -11.01 -3.52 6.55
CA PRO A 46 -11.63 -4.52 5.70
C PRO A 46 -13.14 -4.66 5.96
N ALA A 47 -13.60 -4.36 7.19
CA ALA A 47 -15.02 -4.34 7.52
C ALA A 47 -15.74 -3.10 6.95
N ALA A 48 -15.08 -1.93 6.99
CA ALA A 48 -15.65 -0.67 6.49
C ALA A 48 -15.62 -0.55 4.97
N TRP A 49 -14.71 -1.27 4.29
CA TRP A 49 -14.56 -1.20 2.83
C TRP A 49 -15.76 -1.78 2.09
N ASN A 50 -16.19 -2.99 2.44
CA ASN A 50 -17.43 -3.56 1.93
C ASN A 50 -18.00 -4.63 2.88
N ALA A 51 -19.09 -4.29 3.57
CA ALA A 51 -19.70 -5.18 4.54
C ALA A 51 -20.19 -6.52 3.93
N GLY A 52 -20.64 -6.51 2.68
CA GLY A 52 -21.11 -7.72 1.99
C GLY A 52 -19.98 -8.69 1.68
N VAL A 53 -18.89 -8.19 1.10
CA VAL A 53 -17.68 -9.00 0.83
C VAL A 53 -17.07 -9.49 2.14
N PHE A 54 -16.98 -8.62 3.16
CA PHE A 54 -16.47 -8.99 4.47
C PHE A 54 -17.27 -10.15 5.09
N SER A 55 -18.60 -10.04 5.10
CA SER A 55 -19.47 -11.08 5.65
C SER A 55 -19.35 -12.39 4.88
N LEU A 56 -19.25 -12.35 3.55
CA LEU A 56 -19.02 -13.52 2.72
C LEU A 56 -17.71 -14.22 3.09
N ILE A 57 -16.62 -13.47 3.23
CA ILE A 57 -15.30 -14.00 3.57
C ILE A 57 -15.28 -14.59 4.98
N GLN A 58 -15.93 -13.92 5.94
CA GLN A 58 -16.07 -14.43 7.30
C GLN A 58 -16.84 -15.76 7.31
N GLN A 59 -18.00 -15.82 6.66
CA GLN A 59 -18.80 -17.03 6.56
C GLN A 59 -18.02 -18.18 5.90
N LEU A 60 -17.27 -17.90 4.83
CA LEU A 60 -16.44 -18.89 4.17
C LEU A 60 -15.34 -19.41 5.10
N SER A 61 -14.65 -18.51 5.80
CA SER A 61 -13.56 -18.86 6.71
C SER A 61 -14.08 -19.71 7.89
N GLU A 62 -15.16 -19.27 8.54
CA GLU A 62 -15.72 -19.93 9.74
C GLU A 62 -16.46 -21.23 9.42
N THR A 63 -17.15 -21.30 8.28
CA THR A 63 -18.00 -22.47 7.95
C THR A 63 -17.22 -23.56 7.22
N VAL A 64 -16.32 -23.19 6.31
CA VAL A 64 -15.64 -24.14 5.42
C VAL A 64 -14.20 -24.38 5.84
N ILE A 65 -13.45 -23.32 6.12
CA ILE A 65 -12.00 -23.42 6.34
C ILE A 65 -11.68 -23.82 7.77
N LEU A 66 -12.42 -23.31 8.77
CA LEU A 66 -12.20 -23.62 10.18
C LEU A 66 -12.30 -25.14 10.49
N PRO A 67 -13.29 -25.90 9.98
CA PRO A 67 -13.31 -27.36 10.16
C PRO A 67 -12.10 -28.05 9.54
N ILE A 68 -11.67 -27.62 8.34
CA ILE A 68 -10.48 -28.16 7.67
C ILE A 68 -9.23 -27.91 8.51
N ALA A 69 -9.09 -26.69 9.03
CA ALA A 69 -7.99 -26.34 9.92
C ALA A 69 -8.03 -27.12 11.24
N GLY A 70 -9.22 -27.45 11.75
CA GLY A 70 -9.37 -28.35 12.91
C GLY A 70 -8.84 -29.76 12.63
N MET A 71 -9.05 -30.30 11.42
CA MET A 71 -8.45 -31.57 11.01
C MET A 71 -6.92 -31.47 10.93
N VAL A 72 -6.39 -30.38 10.35
CA VAL A 72 -4.94 -30.13 10.31
C VAL A 72 -4.36 -30.02 11.72
N LEU A 73 -5.02 -29.30 12.63
CA LEU A 73 -4.60 -29.19 14.02
C LEU A 73 -4.59 -30.55 14.71
N THR A 74 -5.59 -31.39 14.46
CA THR A 74 -5.65 -32.76 15.02
C THR A 74 -4.46 -33.61 14.54
N PHE A 75 -4.12 -33.53 13.25
CA PHE A 75 -2.95 -34.18 12.69
C PHE A 75 -1.65 -33.68 13.35
N VAL A 76 -1.50 -32.36 13.44
CA VAL A 76 -0.34 -31.70 14.05
C VAL A 76 -0.17 -32.10 15.53
N ALA A 77 -1.24 -32.10 16.30
CA ALA A 77 -1.23 -32.46 17.72
C ALA A 77 -0.89 -33.94 17.93
N THR A 78 -1.42 -34.83 17.07
CA THR A 78 -1.10 -36.26 17.10
C THR A 78 0.36 -36.52 16.76
N TYR A 79 0.89 -35.83 15.75
CA TYR A 79 2.30 -35.93 15.37
C TYR A 79 3.23 -35.48 16.51
N GLU A 80 2.93 -34.36 17.16
CA GLU A 80 3.70 -33.88 18.32
C GLU A 80 3.66 -34.89 19.49
N LEU A 81 2.50 -35.51 19.74
CA LEU A 81 2.37 -36.55 20.77
C LEU A 81 3.25 -37.76 20.47
N ILE A 82 3.27 -38.24 19.22
CA ILE A 82 4.11 -39.36 18.79
C ILE A 82 5.60 -39.01 18.99
N GLN A 83 6.03 -37.82 18.57
CA GLN A 83 7.41 -37.39 18.74
C GLN A 83 7.84 -37.35 20.22
N MET A 84 7.02 -36.81 21.10
CA MET A 84 7.32 -36.77 22.54
C MET A 84 7.44 -38.17 23.15
N LEU A 85 6.64 -39.14 22.68
CA LEU A 85 6.73 -40.53 23.13
C LEU A 85 7.99 -41.23 22.58
N LEU A 86 8.39 -40.93 21.34
CA LEU A 86 9.58 -41.52 20.70
C LEU A 86 10.90 -40.96 21.24
N GLU A 87 10.98 -39.65 21.54
CA GLU A 87 12.19 -39.04 22.12
C GLU A 87 12.47 -39.53 23.54
N LYS A 88 11.43 -39.89 24.31
CA LYS A 88 11.54 -40.43 25.68
C LYS A 88 11.54 -41.97 25.75
N ASN A 89 12.09 -42.66 24.74
CA ASN A 89 12.18 -44.12 24.71
C ASN A 89 13.19 -44.71 25.73
N ASN A 90 12.92 -44.46 27.02
CA ASN A 90 13.46 -45.19 28.15
C ASN A 90 12.29 -45.42 29.13
N MET A 91 11.38 -46.33 28.74
CA MET A 91 10.08 -46.74 29.32
C MET A 91 10.07 -46.98 30.86
N HIS A 92 10.45 -45.99 31.64
CA HIS A 92 10.50 -46.03 33.10
C HIS A 92 9.88 -44.77 33.72
N GLU A 93 9.95 -43.62 33.05
CA GLU A 93 9.33 -42.38 33.54
C GLU A 93 8.68 -41.59 32.39
N VAL A 94 7.46 -42.01 32.02
CA VAL A 94 6.55 -41.11 31.31
C VAL A 94 6.20 -39.98 32.27
N ASP A 95 6.96 -38.89 32.17
CA ASP A 95 6.77 -37.71 33.00
C ASP A 95 5.38 -37.11 32.73
N VAL A 96 4.45 -37.36 33.66
CA VAL A 96 3.05 -36.94 33.57
C VAL A 96 2.94 -35.43 33.30
N ALA A 97 3.93 -34.64 33.75
CA ALA A 97 4.03 -33.21 33.50
C ALA A 97 4.10 -32.87 31.99
N ASN A 98 4.73 -33.71 31.16
CA ASN A 98 4.83 -33.46 29.72
C ASN A 98 3.51 -33.71 28.98
N ILE A 99 2.73 -34.72 29.40
CA ILE A 99 1.39 -34.97 28.84
C ILE A 99 0.47 -33.80 29.20
N TYR A 100 0.52 -33.30 30.44
CA TYR A 100 -0.23 -32.11 30.84
C TYR A 100 0.15 -30.86 30.03
N LYS A 101 1.45 -30.63 29.79
CA LYS A 101 1.93 -29.52 28.94
C LYS A 101 1.39 -29.63 27.51
N TRP A 102 1.37 -30.83 26.93
CA TRP A 102 0.83 -31.06 25.59
C TRP A 102 -0.69 -30.83 25.51
N MET A 103 -1.45 -31.34 26.49
CA MET A 103 -2.89 -31.08 26.55
C MET A 103 -3.18 -29.59 26.67
N PHE A 104 -2.44 -28.87 27.51
CA PHE A 104 -2.58 -27.42 27.66
C PHE A 104 -2.23 -26.67 26.37
N LYS A 105 -1.13 -27.03 25.71
CA LYS A 105 -0.72 -26.46 24.41
C LYS A 105 -1.79 -26.67 23.34
N THR A 106 -2.35 -27.88 23.26
CA THR A 106 -3.41 -28.22 22.30
C THR A 106 -4.70 -27.45 22.58
N ALA A 107 -5.06 -27.28 23.86
CA ALA A 107 -6.21 -26.46 24.26
C ALA A 107 -6.03 -24.98 23.84
N ILE A 108 -4.83 -24.41 24.03
CA ILE A 108 -4.51 -23.07 23.56
C ILE A 108 -4.60 -22.99 22.03
N ALA A 109 -4.08 -23.99 21.31
CA ALA A 109 -4.11 -24.01 19.85
C ALA A 109 -5.55 -24.03 19.31
N ILE A 110 -6.45 -24.78 19.94
CA ILE A 110 -7.89 -24.77 19.61
C ILE A 110 -8.51 -23.39 19.85
N LEU A 111 -8.17 -22.74 20.98
CA LEU A 111 -8.67 -21.41 21.31
C LEU A 111 -8.21 -20.35 20.30
N ILE A 112 -6.93 -20.37 19.93
CA ILE A 112 -6.35 -19.49 18.90
C ILE A 112 -7.02 -19.77 17.56
N LEU A 113 -7.15 -21.04 17.17
CA LEU A 113 -7.76 -21.42 15.90
C LEU A 113 -9.21 -20.93 15.79
N SER A 114 -10.00 -21.14 16.84
CA SER A 114 -11.40 -20.70 16.92
C SER A 114 -11.57 -19.18 16.83
N ASN A 115 -10.54 -18.42 17.18
CA ASN A 115 -10.52 -16.97 17.14
C ASN A 115 -9.62 -16.41 16.03
N THR A 116 -9.26 -17.22 15.02
CA THR A 116 -8.31 -16.81 13.98
C THR A 116 -8.77 -15.54 13.26
N PHE A 117 -10.06 -15.47 12.89
CA PHE A 117 -10.60 -14.32 12.17
C PHE A 117 -10.46 -13.03 12.99
N ASN A 118 -10.76 -13.08 14.29
CA ASN A 118 -10.61 -11.95 15.22
C ASN A 118 -9.14 -11.51 15.35
N ILE A 119 -8.21 -12.46 15.43
CA ILE A 119 -6.77 -12.18 15.50
C ILE A 119 -6.30 -11.49 14.22
N VAL A 120 -6.73 -11.99 13.07
CA VAL A 120 -6.37 -11.41 11.77
C VAL A 120 -6.90 -9.99 11.64
N MET A 121 -8.14 -9.73 12.07
CA MET A 121 -8.70 -8.38 12.10
C MET A 121 -7.94 -7.45 13.06
N ALA A 122 -7.58 -7.92 14.26
CA ALA A 122 -6.81 -7.13 15.21
C ALA A 122 -5.44 -6.71 14.64
N VAL A 123 -4.77 -7.56 13.85
CA VAL A 123 -3.52 -7.21 13.17
C VAL A 123 -3.74 -6.09 12.14
N PHE A 124 -4.87 -6.12 11.43
CA PHE A 124 -5.22 -5.04 10.49
C PHE A 124 -5.58 -3.75 11.20
N ASP A 125 -6.28 -3.80 12.34
CA ASP A 125 -6.60 -2.61 13.14
C ASP A 125 -5.32 -1.90 13.61
N VAL A 126 -4.34 -2.66 14.11
CA VAL A 126 -3.02 -2.11 14.49
C VAL A 126 -2.30 -1.51 13.28
N SER A 127 -2.32 -2.20 12.14
CA SER A 127 -1.71 -1.67 10.91
C SER A 127 -2.37 -0.35 10.49
N GLN A 128 -3.68 -0.25 10.67
CA GLN A 128 -4.46 0.93 10.29
C GLN A 128 -4.30 2.11 11.24
N SER A 129 -4.16 1.87 12.53
CA SER A 129 -3.85 2.95 13.47
C SER A 129 -2.51 3.62 13.11
N VAL A 130 -1.53 2.82 12.65
CA VAL A 130 -0.24 3.36 12.16
C VAL A 130 -0.41 4.14 10.85
N ILE A 131 -1.17 3.60 9.90
CA ILE A 131 -1.44 4.26 8.61
C ILE A 131 -2.17 5.60 8.81
N SER A 132 -3.20 5.63 9.66
CA SER A 132 -3.95 6.84 9.98
C SER A 132 -3.09 7.89 10.67
N SER A 133 -2.19 7.46 11.57
CA SER A 133 -1.23 8.37 12.21
C SER A 133 -0.25 8.96 11.20
N ALA A 134 0.22 8.13 10.25
CA ALA A 134 1.10 8.57 9.18
C ALA A 134 0.38 9.54 8.21
N SER A 135 -0.87 9.26 7.84
CA SER A 135 -1.63 10.13 6.92
C SER A 135 -1.85 11.53 7.50
N GLY A 136 -2.07 11.65 8.81
CA GLY A 136 -2.23 12.95 9.48
C GLY A 136 -0.99 13.84 9.40
N LEU A 137 0.22 13.26 9.36
CA LEU A 137 1.47 14.01 9.20
C LEU A 137 1.68 14.49 7.76
N ILE A 138 1.19 13.72 6.78
CA ILE A 138 1.50 13.90 5.37
C ILE A 138 0.66 15.01 4.74
N GLN A 139 -0.64 15.07 5.05
CA GLN A 139 -1.53 16.10 4.50
C GLN A 139 -1.09 17.53 4.85
N GLY A 140 -0.36 17.73 5.95
CA GLY A 140 0.14 19.04 6.35
C GLY A 140 1.42 19.51 5.62
N SER A 141 2.06 18.68 4.79
CA SER A 141 3.37 18.99 4.17
C SER A 141 3.39 18.98 2.63
N THR A 142 2.27 18.65 1.97
CA THR A 142 2.18 18.53 0.51
C THR A 142 1.44 19.67 -0.19
N ASP A 143 1.05 20.72 0.52
CA ASP A 143 0.43 21.89 -0.11
C ASP A 143 1.46 22.68 -0.94
N ILE A 144 1.09 22.98 -2.19
CA ILE A 144 1.85 23.87 -3.05
C ILE A 144 1.41 25.29 -2.74
N SER A 145 2.34 26.14 -2.35
CA SER A 145 2.02 27.54 -2.03
C SER A 145 1.73 28.33 -3.31
N ALA A 146 0.83 29.30 -3.21
CA ALA A 146 0.56 30.26 -4.28
C ALA A 146 1.84 30.99 -4.76
N ASP A 147 2.82 31.11 -3.87
CA ASP A 147 4.12 31.71 -4.14
C ASP A 147 4.99 30.86 -5.10
N MET A 148 4.87 29.52 -5.06
CA MET A 148 5.56 28.65 -6.02
C MET A 148 4.96 28.74 -7.42
N LEU A 149 3.64 28.89 -7.52
CA LEU A 149 2.95 29.13 -8.79
C LEU A 149 3.33 30.50 -9.38
N ALA A 150 3.38 31.55 -8.56
CA ALA A 150 3.78 32.89 -9.00
C ALA A 150 5.24 32.93 -9.50
N ASN A 151 6.14 32.18 -8.86
CA ASN A 151 7.53 32.06 -9.33
C ASN A 151 7.64 31.29 -10.65
N LEU A 152 6.82 30.25 -10.86
CA LEU A 152 6.72 29.55 -12.14
C LEU A 152 6.22 30.49 -13.25
N GLU A 153 5.16 31.25 -12.99
CA GLU A 153 4.62 32.25 -13.93
C GLU A 153 5.68 33.27 -14.34
N THR A 154 6.37 33.87 -13.36
CA THR A 154 7.47 34.81 -13.60
C THR A 154 8.58 34.20 -14.46
N THR A 155 8.87 32.91 -14.28
CA THR A 155 9.87 32.18 -15.09
C THR A 155 9.38 31.97 -16.52
N LEU A 156 8.10 31.63 -16.72
CA LEU A 156 7.48 31.45 -18.02
C LEU A 156 7.38 32.77 -18.82
N GLU A 157 7.11 33.88 -18.14
CA GLU A 157 7.16 35.22 -18.73
C GLU A 157 8.54 35.59 -19.28
N GLY A 158 9.61 35.02 -18.72
CA GLY A 158 10.98 35.21 -19.19
C GLY A 158 11.33 34.43 -20.48
N MET A 159 10.52 33.46 -20.88
CA MET A 159 10.84 32.53 -21.97
C MET A 159 10.42 33.02 -23.36
N GLY A 160 11.06 32.46 -24.39
CA GLY A 160 10.68 32.70 -25.79
C GLY A 160 9.38 31.97 -26.17
N VAL A 161 8.62 32.51 -27.14
CA VAL A 161 7.38 31.90 -27.62
C VAL A 161 7.59 30.48 -28.16
N GLY A 162 8.73 30.20 -28.80
CA GLY A 162 9.06 28.86 -29.28
C GLY A 162 9.28 27.83 -28.16
N GLU A 163 9.87 28.25 -27.05
CA GLU A 163 10.10 27.38 -25.88
C GLU A 163 8.80 27.13 -25.11
N LEU A 164 7.98 28.16 -24.95
CA LEU A 164 6.63 28.07 -24.38
C LEU A 164 5.74 27.10 -25.17
N LEU A 165 5.79 27.13 -26.50
CA LEU A 165 5.01 26.23 -27.35
C LEU A 165 5.47 24.77 -27.18
N GLY A 166 6.79 24.55 -27.08
CA GLY A 166 7.35 23.24 -26.75
C GLY A 166 6.92 22.73 -25.37
N LEU A 167 6.96 23.60 -24.36
CA LEU A 167 6.55 23.27 -23.00
C LEU A 167 5.05 22.98 -22.90
N PHE A 168 4.21 23.76 -23.58
CA PHE A 168 2.77 23.55 -23.64
C PHE A 168 2.44 22.17 -24.23
N MET A 169 3.07 21.79 -25.35
CA MET A 169 2.89 20.46 -25.95
C MET A 169 3.34 19.33 -25.01
N GLN A 170 4.43 19.52 -24.26
CA GLN A 170 4.88 18.54 -23.27
C GLN A 170 3.94 18.46 -22.05
N SER A 171 3.36 19.58 -21.62
CA SER A 171 2.43 19.63 -20.48
C SER A 171 1.15 18.83 -20.71
N ILE A 172 0.64 18.78 -21.95
CA ILE A 172 -0.49 17.95 -22.34
C ILE A 172 -0.16 16.46 -22.17
N LEU A 173 1.07 16.07 -22.48
CA LEU A 173 1.51 14.67 -22.33
C LEU A 173 1.54 14.26 -20.85
N ILE A 174 1.93 15.17 -19.95
CA ILE A 174 1.88 14.90 -18.51
C ILE A 174 0.44 14.64 -18.04
N GLN A 175 -0.55 15.39 -18.52
CA GLN A 175 -1.95 15.15 -18.15
C GLN A 175 -2.42 13.74 -18.50
N VAL A 176 -2.00 13.21 -19.66
CA VAL A 176 -2.29 11.82 -20.05
C VAL A 176 -1.59 10.83 -19.10
N CYS A 177 -0.33 11.08 -18.74
CA CYS A 177 0.39 10.26 -17.78
C CYS A 177 -0.26 10.27 -16.39
N MET A 178 -0.79 11.42 -15.94
CA MET A 178 -1.51 11.55 -14.66
C MET A 178 -2.79 10.73 -14.64
N PHE A 179 -3.55 10.76 -15.75
CA PHE A 179 -4.75 9.94 -15.88
C PHE A 179 -4.41 8.44 -15.76
N ALA A 180 -3.34 7.99 -16.41
CA ALA A 180 -2.88 6.60 -16.29
C ALA A 180 -2.43 6.26 -14.86
N LEU A 181 -1.73 7.18 -14.19
CA LEU A 181 -1.26 7.00 -12.82
C LEU A 181 -2.43 6.84 -11.83
N ASN A 182 -3.49 7.63 -11.97
CA ASN A 182 -4.69 7.50 -11.13
C ASN A 182 -5.32 6.09 -11.25
N ILE A 183 -5.43 5.57 -12.47
CA ILE A 183 -5.92 4.20 -12.72
C ILE A 183 -5.01 3.15 -12.06
N ILE A 184 -3.69 3.30 -12.18
CA ILE A 184 -2.73 2.36 -11.57
C ILE A 184 -2.83 2.37 -10.05
N ILE A 185 -2.89 3.56 -9.45
CA ILE A 185 -3.09 3.71 -8.01
C ILE A 185 -4.38 3.03 -7.57
N PHE A 186 -5.48 3.27 -8.27
CA PHE A 186 -6.77 2.64 -7.97
C PHE A 186 -6.64 1.10 -7.97
N VAL A 187 -6.04 0.52 -9.03
CA VAL A 187 -5.86 -0.93 -9.13
C VAL A 187 -5.01 -1.48 -7.99
N ILE A 188 -3.93 -0.81 -7.60
CA ILE A 188 -3.02 -1.29 -6.55
C ILE A 188 -3.66 -1.20 -5.16
N VAL A 189 -4.33 -0.08 -4.85
CA VAL A 189 -4.97 0.12 -3.55
C VAL A 189 -6.16 -0.83 -3.37
N TYR A 190 -6.98 -1.02 -4.40
CA TYR A 190 -8.09 -1.98 -4.36
C TYR A 190 -7.59 -3.43 -4.42
N GLY A 191 -6.55 -3.71 -5.21
CA GLY A 191 -5.90 -5.01 -5.27
C GLY A 191 -5.36 -5.46 -3.91
N ARG A 192 -4.78 -4.54 -3.11
CA ARG A 192 -4.37 -4.81 -1.73
C ARG A 192 -5.54 -5.29 -0.87
N MET A 193 -6.72 -4.68 -0.98
CA MET A 193 -7.89 -5.10 -0.20
C MET A 193 -8.33 -6.52 -0.56
N LEU A 194 -8.28 -6.87 -1.84
CA LEU A 194 -8.53 -8.24 -2.29
C LEU A 194 -7.47 -9.23 -1.74
N GLU A 195 -6.18 -8.87 -1.75
CA GLU A 195 -5.11 -9.69 -1.16
C GLU A 195 -5.37 -9.95 0.34
N ILE A 196 -5.79 -8.92 1.08
CA ILE A 196 -6.17 -9.02 2.50
C ILE A 196 -7.32 -10.03 2.70
N TYR A 197 -8.38 -9.94 1.89
CA TYR A 197 -9.52 -10.87 2.00
C TYR A 197 -9.12 -12.31 1.68
N LEU A 198 -8.30 -12.53 0.65
CA LEU A 198 -7.82 -13.85 0.28
C LEU A 198 -6.97 -14.47 1.40
N MET A 199 -6.04 -13.71 1.97
CA MET A 199 -5.23 -14.18 3.09
C MET A 199 -6.08 -14.48 4.32
N THR A 200 -7.02 -13.58 4.66
CA THR A 200 -7.93 -13.74 5.80
C THR A 200 -8.80 -14.99 5.65
N SER A 201 -9.31 -15.25 4.45
CA SER A 201 -10.19 -16.40 4.20
C SER A 201 -9.52 -17.74 4.51
N LEU A 202 -8.23 -17.87 4.19
CA LEU A 202 -7.43 -19.08 4.37
C LEU A 202 -6.61 -19.11 5.68
N ALA A 203 -6.71 -18.05 6.49
CA ALA A 203 -5.94 -17.88 7.72
C ALA A 203 -5.98 -19.06 8.71
N PRO A 204 -7.13 -19.76 8.93
CA PRO A 204 -7.19 -20.84 9.91
C PRO A 204 -6.21 -21.98 9.61
N ILE A 205 -5.91 -22.26 8.34
CA ILE A 205 -5.04 -23.39 7.95
C ILE A 205 -3.59 -23.19 8.43
N PRO A 206 -2.88 -22.10 8.09
CA PRO A 206 -1.55 -21.84 8.65
C PRO A 206 -1.55 -21.69 10.17
N VAL A 207 -2.61 -21.13 10.75
CA VAL A 207 -2.71 -20.96 12.21
C VAL A 207 -2.79 -22.31 12.93
N ALA A 208 -3.43 -23.32 12.32
CA ALA A 208 -3.44 -24.68 12.87
C ALA A 208 -2.04 -25.31 12.95
N THR A 209 -1.07 -24.89 12.13
CA THR A 209 0.28 -25.45 12.16
C THR A 209 1.21 -24.76 13.16
N LEU A 210 0.83 -23.59 13.71
CA LEU A 210 1.63 -22.85 14.71
C LEU A 210 1.96 -23.66 15.95
N SER A 211 1.11 -24.62 16.31
CA SER A 211 1.32 -25.44 17.50
C SER A 211 2.53 -26.36 17.38
N ASN A 212 3.05 -26.67 16.19
CA ASN A 212 4.19 -27.59 16.07
C ASN A 212 5.54 -26.85 15.97
N ARG A 213 6.63 -27.46 16.43
CA ARG A 213 7.99 -26.95 16.22
C ARG A 213 8.49 -27.18 14.78
N GLU A 214 8.11 -28.29 14.15
CA GLU A 214 8.54 -28.62 12.78
C GLU A 214 7.64 -27.98 11.71
N LEU A 215 6.32 -28.03 11.92
CA LEU A 215 5.33 -27.48 10.99
C LEU A 215 4.96 -26.01 11.31
N GLY A 216 5.48 -25.45 12.41
CA GLY A 216 5.20 -24.09 12.85
C GLY A 216 5.83 -23.00 11.98
N SER A 217 6.82 -23.35 11.15
CA SER A 217 7.44 -22.42 10.19
C SER A 217 6.40 -21.85 9.21
N MET A 218 5.43 -22.66 8.78
CA MET A 218 4.34 -22.23 7.90
C MET A 218 3.44 -21.19 8.57
N GLY A 219 2.99 -21.46 9.80
CA GLY A 219 2.17 -20.52 10.57
C GLY A 219 2.90 -19.24 10.93
N GLN A 220 4.19 -19.33 11.28
CA GLN A 220 5.03 -18.16 11.57
C GLN A 220 5.21 -17.28 10.32
N ASN A 221 5.48 -17.88 9.17
CA ASN A 221 5.57 -17.15 7.91
C ASN A 221 4.24 -16.52 7.51
N TYR A 222 3.12 -17.19 7.78
CA TYR A 222 1.80 -16.60 7.57
C TYR A 222 1.59 -15.33 8.42
N ILE A 223 1.90 -15.37 9.72
CA ILE A 223 1.79 -14.17 10.58
C ILE A 223 2.68 -13.04 10.06
N LYS A 224 3.94 -13.33 9.68
CA LYS A 224 4.84 -12.34 9.08
C LYS A 224 4.27 -11.75 7.80
N SER A 225 3.70 -12.59 6.94
CA SER A 225 3.08 -12.18 5.68
C SER A 225 1.82 -11.35 5.91
N LEU A 226 1.05 -11.67 6.96
CA LEU A 226 -0.12 -10.91 7.36
C LEU A 226 0.26 -9.49 7.81
N PHE A 227 1.29 -9.37 8.65
CA PHE A 227 1.86 -8.06 8.99
C PHE A 227 2.43 -7.33 7.76
N ALA A 228 3.08 -8.05 6.84
CA ALA A 228 3.57 -7.44 5.61
C ALA A 228 2.44 -6.81 4.79
N VAL A 229 1.34 -7.53 4.54
CA VAL A 229 0.20 -6.98 3.78
C VAL A 229 -0.55 -5.88 4.56
N GLY A 230 -0.61 -6.00 5.88
CA GLY A 230 -1.12 -4.94 6.76
C GLY A 230 -0.34 -3.63 6.57
N PHE A 231 0.99 -3.69 6.69
CA PHE A 231 1.90 -2.55 6.56
C PHE A 231 2.20 -2.12 5.11
N GLN A 232 1.87 -2.93 4.10
CA GLN A 232 2.00 -2.54 2.69
C GLN A 232 1.25 -1.23 2.40
N GLY A 233 0.13 -1.00 3.07
CA GLY A 233 -0.60 0.25 2.97
C GLY A 233 0.25 1.47 3.35
N LEU A 234 1.00 1.36 4.45
CA LEU A 234 1.92 2.41 4.87
C LEU A 234 2.97 2.71 3.79
N LEU A 235 3.53 1.67 3.14
CA LEU A 235 4.50 1.84 2.07
C LEU A 235 3.92 2.54 0.84
N ILE A 236 2.68 2.19 0.45
CA ILE A 236 1.98 2.86 -0.66
C ILE A 236 1.82 4.35 -0.35
N LEU A 237 1.37 4.68 0.85
CA LEU A 237 1.20 6.05 1.31
C LEU A 237 2.53 6.82 1.33
N VAL A 238 3.60 6.23 1.85
CA VAL A 238 4.95 6.82 1.80
C VAL A 238 5.44 7.06 0.36
N CYS A 239 5.21 6.12 -0.56
CA CYS A 239 5.59 6.28 -1.97
C CYS A 239 4.88 7.47 -2.62
N VAL A 240 3.57 7.60 -2.40
CA VAL A 240 2.77 8.70 -2.96
C VAL A 240 3.17 10.05 -2.35
N THR A 241 3.51 10.10 -1.06
CA THR A 241 4.06 11.31 -0.44
C THR A 241 5.42 11.71 -0.99
N ILE A 242 6.36 10.76 -1.12
CA ILE A 242 7.68 11.04 -1.70
C ILE A 242 7.50 11.63 -3.11
N TYR A 243 6.58 11.08 -3.88
CA TYR A 243 6.24 11.61 -5.20
C TYR A 243 5.71 13.05 -5.14
N ALA A 244 4.76 13.35 -4.25
CA ALA A 244 4.24 14.70 -4.09
C ALA A 244 5.36 15.71 -3.77
N VAL A 245 6.27 15.38 -2.85
CA VAL A 245 7.43 16.22 -2.49
C VAL A 245 8.41 16.38 -3.66
N LEU A 246 8.68 15.31 -4.41
CA LEU A 246 9.55 15.36 -5.59
C LEU A 246 8.96 16.26 -6.69
N VAL A 247 7.64 16.20 -6.90
CA VAL A 247 6.92 17.05 -7.85
C VAL A 247 6.90 18.52 -7.40
N GLN A 248 6.83 18.79 -6.10
CA GLN A 248 7.00 20.16 -5.59
C GLN A 248 8.41 20.71 -5.85
N GLY A 249 9.46 19.91 -5.65
CA GLY A 249 10.84 20.33 -5.90
C GLY A 249 11.10 20.74 -7.34
N ILE A 250 10.31 20.24 -8.28
CA ILE A 250 10.35 20.64 -9.69
C ILE A 250 9.94 22.11 -9.88
N ALA A 251 8.96 22.61 -9.14
CA ALA A 251 8.52 24.01 -9.24
C ALA A 251 9.60 25.00 -8.79
N THR A 252 10.63 24.55 -8.07
CA THR A 252 11.75 25.39 -7.56
C THR A 252 13.03 25.33 -8.38
N SER A 253 13.13 24.46 -9.39
CA SER A 253 14.41 24.17 -10.06
C SER A 253 14.84 25.23 -11.09
N GLY A 254 13.94 26.12 -11.50
CA GLY A 254 14.25 27.23 -12.42
C GLY A 254 14.44 26.85 -13.90
N ASP A 255 14.33 25.56 -14.26
CA ASP A 255 14.34 25.07 -15.66
C ASP A 255 12.98 24.41 -16.00
N PRO A 256 12.08 25.10 -16.72
CA PRO A 256 10.75 24.60 -17.06
C PRO A 256 10.75 23.35 -17.95
N ILE A 257 11.75 23.16 -18.82
CA ILE A 257 11.82 22.00 -19.72
C ILE A 257 12.32 20.78 -18.95
N GLY A 258 13.39 20.94 -18.16
CA GLY A 258 13.88 19.91 -17.25
C GLY A 258 12.83 19.52 -16.19
N ALA A 259 12.02 20.49 -15.76
CA ALA A 259 10.92 20.29 -14.84
C ALA A 259 9.87 19.30 -15.37
N VAL A 260 9.43 19.47 -16.61
CA VAL A 260 8.43 18.57 -17.22
C VAL A 260 8.98 17.15 -17.39
N TRP A 261 10.21 17.00 -17.86
CA TRP A 261 10.86 15.68 -17.96
C TRP A 261 11.07 15.02 -16.59
N GLY A 262 11.43 15.80 -15.57
CA GLY A 262 11.50 15.35 -14.19
C GLY A 262 10.17 14.84 -13.68
N ALA A 263 9.07 15.57 -13.94
CA ALA A 263 7.73 15.20 -13.51
C ALA A 263 7.29 13.86 -14.13
N MET A 264 7.56 13.68 -15.42
CA MET A 264 7.31 12.39 -16.09
C MET A 264 8.17 11.26 -15.51
N GLY A 265 9.47 11.52 -15.27
CA GLY A 265 10.38 10.54 -14.68
C GLY A 265 9.93 10.08 -13.30
N TYR A 266 9.53 11.02 -12.43
CA TYR A 266 9.01 10.70 -11.10
C TYR A 266 7.67 9.96 -11.15
N THR A 267 6.82 10.25 -12.14
CA THR A 267 5.54 9.55 -12.36
C THR A 267 5.79 8.08 -12.71
N VAL A 268 6.74 7.80 -13.62
CA VAL A 268 7.12 6.42 -13.96
C VAL A 268 7.77 5.70 -12.78
N LEU A 269 8.64 6.39 -12.04
CA LEU A 269 9.27 5.85 -10.83
C LEU A 269 8.24 5.49 -9.76
N LEU A 270 7.24 6.34 -9.55
CA LEU A 270 6.14 6.06 -8.62
C LEU A 270 5.39 4.80 -9.03
N CYS A 271 4.99 4.68 -10.31
CA CYS A 271 4.34 3.47 -10.82
C CYS A 271 5.17 2.20 -10.52
N PHE A 272 6.47 2.23 -10.82
CA PHE A 272 7.36 1.12 -10.55
C PHE A 272 7.43 0.76 -9.05
N MET A 273 7.58 1.77 -8.19
CA MET A 273 7.66 1.57 -6.74
C MET A 273 6.35 1.05 -6.16
N LEU A 274 5.20 1.53 -6.63
CA LEU A 274 3.88 1.08 -6.17
C LEU A 274 3.68 -0.42 -6.42
N PHE A 275 4.03 -0.93 -7.60
CA PHE A 275 3.99 -2.38 -7.89
C PHE A 275 4.94 -3.18 -7.00
N LYS A 276 6.06 -2.57 -6.58
CA LYS A 276 7.07 -3.24 -5.76
C LYS A 276 6.74 -3.23 -4.26
N THR A 277 5.83 -2.37 -3.80
CA THR A 277 5.49 -2.21 -2.37
C THR A 277 5.15 -3.53 -1.67
N GLY A 278 4.39 -4.42 -2.30
CA GLY A 278 4.06 -5.74 -1.73
C GLY A 278 5.29 -6.63 -1.53
N SER A 279 6.21 -6.66 -2.49
CA SER A 279 7.45 -7.43 -2.37
C SER A 279 8.39 -6.85 -1.30
N ILE A 280 8.44 -5.53 -1.19
CA ILE A 280 9.24 -4.83 -0.17
C ILE A 280 8.67 -5.11 1.22
N ALA A 281 7.35 -5.04 1.39
CA ALA A 281 6.70 -5.35 2.66
C ALA A 281 7.03 -6.79 3.10
N LYS A 282 6.87 -7.77 2.20
CA LYS A 282 7.19 -9.18 2.49
C LYS A 282 8.67 -9.35 2.87
N SER A 283 9.57 -8.67 2.18
CA SER A 283 11.01 -8.68 2.50
C SER A 283 11.32 -8.05 3.87
N ILE A 284 10.65 -6.95 4.26
CA ILE A 284 10.89 -6.28 5.55
C ILE A 284 10.49 -7.19 6.72
N PHE A 285 9.35 -7.86 6.61
CA PHE A 285 8.86 -8.76 7.65
C PHE A 285 9.45 -10.18 7.57
N GLY A 286 10.34 -10.45 6.61
CA GLY A 286 10.95 -11.76 6.40
C GLY A 286 9.91 -12.85 6.07
N ALA A 287 8.84 -12.46 5.38
CA ALA A 287 7.84 -13.36 4.84
C ALA A 287 8.34 -13.88 3.48
N HIS A 288 8.80 -15.13 3.47
CA HIS A 288 9.19 -15.87 2.26
C HIS A 288 8.19 -16.97 1.96
#